data_AF-A0A521ZX29-F1
#
_entry.id   AF-A0A521ZX29-F1
#
_cell.length_a   1.000
_cell.length_b   1.000
_cell.length_c   1.000
_cell.angle_alpha   90.00
_cell.angle_beta   90.00
_cell.angle_gamma   90.00
#
_symmetry.space_group_name_H-M   'P 1'
#
loop_
_entity.id
_entity.type
_entity.pdbx_description
1 polymer ?
#
loop_
_entity_poly.entity_id
_entity_poly.type
_entity_poly.pdbx_seq_one_letter_code
_entity_poly.pdbx_strand_id
1 'polypeptide(L)'
;MQRTFHSRVPWAIVGGLIWLSLLDFPSITLTPQLDHSWQGVLSYASERGLQFGRDVVFTYGPLGYLKNQVYASSGLAERLIWEIFFKGILAALILEIAVRFPKRPRIGFLISVVIASRYPQCDTADTLYLLTMTWLVLLAACGSRRGCGMQNIWLVVAPFILASLALIKFTFLLFAGVNVASLAIHFFSCGRRRAALLVVGSFVLTFLLGWLLAGQGIENLWPYVKFSAEISHGYAYAMGIGARPAVFWLAIVACSLLVASTLCSAFPRAGRANSLGLLLTILAVIFLAWKEGFVRADIHVVYTFTCYWLLAASLPAFFQAPAKLRPVVGWSTFLVIPLCFLGLCFGKPAFAVENVFAVVSRFDDNTTVLLDFPGYRRAME
;
A
#
# COMPACT_ATOMS: atom_id res chain seq x y z
N MET A 1 -13.99 9.58 -27.48
CA MET A 1 -13.97 10.76 -26.58
C MET A 1 -12.56 11.36 -26.57
N GLN A 2 -12.35 12.37 -27.41
CA GLN A 2 -11.09 13.12 -27.53
C GLN A 2 -10.84 13.93 -26.24
N ARG A 3 -9.80 13.59 -25.48
CA ARG A 3 -9.32 14.38 -24.33
C ARG A 3 -8.38 15.47 -24.84
N THR A 4 -8.89 16.70 -24.98
CA THR A 4 -8.14 17.89 -25.40
C THR A 4 -7.12 18.34 -24.35
N PHE A 5 -5.99 18.81 -24.85
CA PHE A 5 -4.73 19.10 -24.16
C PHE A 5 -4.86 20.15 -23.02
N HIS A 6 -5.81 21.10 -23.12
CA HIS A 6 -6.08 22.10 -22.08
C HIS A 6 -6.62 21.54 -20.76
N SER A 7 -7.13 20.30 -20.76
CA SER A 7 -7.63 19.65 -19.53
C SER A 7 -6.54 19.04 -18.65
N ARG A 8 -5.27 18.97 -19.10
CA ARG A 8 -4.21 18.20 -18.42
C ARG A 8 -3.39 18.99 -17.41
N VAL A 9 -3.22 20.30 -17.60
CA VAL A 9 -2.39 21.15 -16.72
C VAL A 9 -2.92 21.17 -15.28
N PRO A 10 -4.23 21.33 -15.02
CA PRO A 10 -4.75 21.25 -13.65
C PRO A 10 -4.49 19.90 -12.98
N TRP A 11 -4.52 18.81 -13.74
CA TRP A 11 -4.25 17.46 -13.23
C TRP A 11 -2.78 17.19 -12.96
N ALA A 12 -1.88 17.78 -13.76
CA ALA A 12 -0.45 17.72 -13.49
C ALA A 12 -0.11 18.45 -12.18
N ILE A 13 -0.71 19.62 -11.93
CA ILE A 13 -0.54 20.37 -10.68
C ILE A 13 -1.09 19.59 -9.49
N VAL A 14 -2.34 19.10 -9.58
CA VAL A 14 -2.93 18.27 -8.50
C VAL A 14 -2.11 17.01 -8.26
N GLY A 15 -1.59 16.38 -9.31
CA GLY A 15 -0.68 15.24 -9.22
C GLY A 15 0.61 15.56 -8.51
N GLY A 16 1.26 16.68 -8.87
CA GLY A 16 2.47 17.17 -8.24
C GLY A 16 2.26 17.48 -6.76
N LEU A 17 1.13 18.09 -6.38
CA LEU A 17 0.80 18.36 -4.98
C LEU A 17 0.55 17.07 -4.19
N ILE A 18 -0.19 16.11 -4.75
CA ILE A 18 -0.41 14.81 -4.09
C ILE A 18 0.93 14.08 -3.94
N TRP A 19 1.74 14.03 -4.99
CA TRP A 19 3.05 13.41 -4.98
C TRP A 19 3.96 14.03 -3.92
N LEU A 20 4.07 15.35 -3.91
CA LEU A 20 4.86 16.11 -2.93
C LEU A 20 4.36 15.87 -1.51
N SER A 21 3.04 15.79 -1.28
CA SER A 21 2.53 15.42 0.04
C SER A 21 2.98 14.02 0.46
N LEU A 22 3.04 13.07 -0.49
CA LEU A 22 3.30 11.64 -0.30
C LEU A 22 4.75 11.28 -0.03
N LEU A 23 5.70 12.13 -0.44
CA LEU A 23 7.12 11.91 -0.20
C LEU A 23 7.44 11.81 1.29
N ASP A 24 8.34 10.88 1.60
CA ASP A 24 8.83 10.58 2.92
C ASP A 24 10.34 10.31 2.90
N PHE A 25 11.07 11.39 3.17
CA PHE A 25 12.52 11.36 3.24
C PHE A 25 12.99 10.88 4.62
N PRO A 26 14.10 10.11 4.69
CA PRO A 26 14.68 9.71 5.96
C PRO A 26 14.93 10.92 6.85
N SER A 27 14.36 10.91 8.04
CA SER A 27 14.41 12.06 8.97
C SER A 27 14.92 11.67 10.36
N ILE A 28 15.25 10.38 10.55
CA ILE A 28 15.66 9.83 11.83
C ILE A 28 17.14 9.44 11.76
N THR A 29 17.92 9.85 12.75
CA THR A 29 19.31 9.39 12.91
C THR A 29 19.35 8.02 13.58
N LEU A 30 20.36 7.21 13.23
CA LEU A 30 20.51 5.87 13.77
C LEU A 30 20.79 5.94 15.28
N THR A 31 19.89 5.35 16.09
CA THR A 31 20.10 5.18 17.53
C THR A 31 20.00 3.69 17.92
N PRO A 32 20.54 3.28 19.07
CA PRO A 32 20.42 1.90 19.56
C PRO A 32 18.99 1.49 19.98
N GLN A 33 18.02 2.39 19.88
CA GLN A 33 16.63 2.10 20.23
C GLN A 33 16.06 1.05 19.28
N LEU A 34 15.24 0.14 19.82
CA LEU A 34 14.73 -1.02 19.09
C LEU A 34 14.17 -0.64 17.71
N ASP A 35 13.26 0.35 17.67
CA ASP A 35 12.55 0.76 16.46
C ASP A 35 13.44 1.40 15.38
N HIS A 36 14.64 1.86 15.74
CA HIS A 36 15.63 2.42 14.80
C HIS A 36 16.71 1.39 14.42
N SER A 37 17.12 0.55 15.37
CA SER A 37 18.21 -0.41 15.20
C SER A 37 17.95 -1.45 14.10
N TRP A 38 16.73 -2.00 14.01
CA TRP A 38 16.41 -2.98 12.95
C TRP A 38 16.46 -2.37 11.55
N GLN A 39 16.13 -1.07 11.42
CA GLN A 39 16.22 -0.35 10.15
C GLN A 39 17.70 -0.21 9.75
N GLY A 40 18.57 0.18 10.69
CA GLY A 40 20.01 0.23 10.45
C GLY A 40 20.59 -1.10 10.00
N VAL A 41 20.15 -2.22 10.60
CA VAL A 41 20.59 -3.57 10.21
C VAL A 41 20.22 -3.90 8.76
N LEU A 42 19.07 -3.45 8.24
CA LEU A 42 18.70 -3.67 6.84
C LEU A 42 19.61 -2.93 5.87
N SER A 43 19.96 -1.68 6.18
CA SER A 43 20.92 -0.92 5.36
C SER A 43 22.30 -1.57 5.42
N TYR A 44 22.74 -1.99 6.61
CA TYR A 44 23.99 -2.73 6.81
C TYR A 44 24.04 -4.05 6.03
N ALA A 45 22.94 -4.80 6.03
CA ALA A 45 22.83 -6.07 5.31
C ALA A 45 22.97 -5.89 3.79
N SER A 46 22.36 -4.83 3.25
CA SER A 46 22.50 -4.46 1.85
C SER A 46 23.95 -4.07 1.51
N GLU A 47 24.56 -3.21 2.32
CA GLU A 47 25.94 -2.75 2.13
C GLU A 47 26.97 -3.90 2.17
N ARG A 48 26.76 -4.87 3.06
CA ARG A 48 27.66 -6.02 3.24
C ARG A 48 27.34 -7.20 2.33
N GLY A 49 26.30 -7.12 1.49
CA GLY A 49 25.87 -8.22 0.63
C GLY A 49 25.43 -9.47 1.41
N LEU A 50 24.86 -9.28 2.60
CA LEU A 50 24.41 -10.39 3.44
C LEU A 50 23.27 -11.17 2.78
N GLN A 51 23.23 -12.48 3.02
CA GLN A 51 22.26 -13.38 2.43
C GLN A 51 21.01 -13.52 3.30
N PHE A 52 19.86 -13.06 2.83
CA PHE A 52 18.57 -13.23 3.50
C PHE A 52 18.16 -14.70 3.51
N GLY A 53 17.87 -15.24 4.70
CA GLY A 53 17.62 -16.66 4.92
C GLY A 53 18.84 -17.46 5.38
N ARG A 54 20.07 -16.92 5.25
CA ARG A 54 21.30 -17.55 5.78
C ARG A 54 21.98 -16.68 6.83
N ASP A 55 22.31 -15.45 6.45
CA ASP A 55 23.02 -14.48 7.28
C ASP A 55 22.03 -13.55 8.02
N VAL A 56 20.89 -13.25 7.38
CA VAL A 56 19.83 -12.41 7.95
C VAL A 56 18.54 -13.22 8.05
N VAL A 57 18.12 -13.48 9.29
CA VAL A 57 16.84 -14.14 9.61
C VAL A 57 15.87 -13.08 10.10
N PHE A 58 15.06 -12.54 9.18
CA PHE A 58 14.11 -11.48 9.46
C PHE A 58 12.89 -11.53 8.52
N THR A 59 11.87 -10.71 8.78
CA THR A 59 10.64 -10.66 7.98
C THR A 59 10.71 -9.69 6.81
N TYR A 60 11.70 -8.79 6.80
CA TYR A 60 12.02 -7.96 5.63
C TYR A 60 12.90 -8.73 4.66
N GLY A 61 12.78 -8.40 3.38
CA GLY A 61 13.59 -8.96 2.30
C GLY A 61 14.77 -8.06 1.92
N PRO A 62 15.50 -8.41 0.85
CA PRO A 62 16.71 -7.71 0.44
C PRO A 62 16.50 -6.25 0.02
N LEU A 63 15.29 -5.88 -0.41
CA LEU A 63 14.94 -4.49 -0.71
C LEU A 63 14.31 -3.77 0.50
N GLY A 64 14.29 -4.40 1.68
CA GLY A 64 13.66 -3.87 2.89
C GLY A 64 14.20 -2.50 3.31
N TYR A 65 15.49 -2.25 3.08
CA TYR A 65 16.14 -0.98 3.42
C TYR A 65 15.55 0.23 2.66
N LEU A 66 14.91 0.01 1.51
CA LEU A 66 14.27 1.06 0.71
C LEU A 66 13.01 1.66 1.35
N LYS A 67 12.53 1.11 2.47
CA LYS A 67 11.40 1.66 3.22
C LYS A 67 11.84 2.50 4.42
N ASN A 68 13.09 2.35 4.88
CA ASN A 68 13.52 2.87 6.18
C ASN A 68 13.42 4.41 6.28
N GLN A 69 13.12 4.86 7.50
CA GLN A 69 13.12 6.26 7.94
C GLN A 69 14.45 6.65 8.59
N VAL A 70 15.20 5.66 9.05
CA VAL A 70 16.56 5.84 9.58
C VAL A 70 17.51 6.14 8.43
N TYR A 71 18.20 7.27 8.54
CA TYR A 71 19.23 7.68 7.61
C TYR A 71 20.43 6.73 7.70
N ALA A 72 20.83 6.24 6.53
CA ALA A 72 22.08 5.53 6.30
C ALA A 72 22.72 6.13 5.04
N SER A 73 24.00 6.45 5.11
CA SER A 73 24.73 7.00 3.96
C SER A 73 24.85 5.98 2.83
N SER A 74 25.02 4.70 3.17
CA SER A 74 24.95 3.59 2.23
C SER A 74 23.49 3.32 1.81
N GLY A 75 23.24 3.24 0.50
CA GLY A 75 21.91 2.98 -0.03
C GLY A 75 20.97 4.19 -0.11
N LEU A 76 21.44 5.40 0.26
CA LEU A 76 20.61 6.61 0.29
C LEU A 76 20.06 6.95 -1.10
N ALA A 77 20.88 6.89 -2.14
CA ALA A 77 20.47 7.23 -3.49
C ALA A 77 19.35 6.29 -3.98
N GLU A 78 19.51 4.99 -3.73
CA GLU A 78 18.55 3.95 -4.05
C GLU A 78 17.24 4.15 -3.29
N ARG A 79 17.31 4.48 -1.99
CA ARG A 79 16.16 4.82 -1.14
C ARG A 79 15.40 6.02 -1.69
N LEU A 80 16.11 7.08 -2.10
CA LEU A 80 15.51 8.31 -2.63
C LEU A 80 14.88 8.09 -4.00
N ILE A 81 15.56 7.37 -4.89
CA ILE A 81 15.02 6.98 -6.21
C ILE A 81 13.74 6.16 -6.01
N TRP A 82 13.77 5.18 -5.11
CA TRP A 82 12.60 4.38 -4.76
C TRP A 82 11.46 5.26 -4.23
N GLU A 83 11.74 6.17 -3.31
CA GLU A 83 10.74 7.07 -2.73
C GLU A 83 10.07 7.93 -3.80
N ILE A 84 10.87 8.65 -4.59
CA ILE A 84 10.39 9.55 -5.64
C ILE A 84 9.56 8.77 -6.66
N PHE A 85 10.10 7.65 -7.15
CA PHE A 85 9.46 6.84 -8.18
C PHE A 85 8.18 6.17 -7.68
N PHE A 86 8.23 5.51 -6.52
CA PHE A 86 7.10 4.78 -5.97
C PHE A 86 5.96 5.73 -5.60
N LYS A 87 6.25 6.85 -4.92
CA LYS A 87 5.21 7.83 -4.61
C LYS A 87 4.65 8.47 -5.88
N GLY A 88 5.45 8.58 -6.94
CA GLY A 88 4.99 9.03 -8.26
C GLY A 88 3.96 8.07 -8.86
N ILE A 89 4.22 6.76 -8.79
CA ILE A 89 3.25 5.71 -9.17
C ILE A 89 1.98 5.82 -8.33
N LEU A 90 2.12 5.93 -7.01
CA LEU A 90 0.98 6.05 -6.10
C LEU A 90 0.13 7.29 -6.41
N ALA A 91 0.75 8.45 -6.63
CA ALA A 91 0.05 9.67 -7.04
C ALA A 91 -0.70 9.46 -8.36
N ALA A 92 -0.07 8.85 -9.36
CA ALA A 92 -0.71 8.53 -10.63
C ALA A 92 -1.92 7.59 -10.47
N LEU A 93 -1.81 6.57 -9.60
CA LEU A 93 -2.92 5.66 -9.29
C LEU A 93 -4.07 6.39 -8.60
N ILE A 94 -3.77 7.26 -7.64
CA ILE A 94 -4.77 8.08 -6.95
C ILE A 94 -5.51 8.98 -7.95
N LEU A 95 -4.80 9.61 -8.89
CA LEU A 95 -5.44 10.41 -9.93
C LEU A 95 -6.31 9.56 -10.87
N GLU A 96 -5.83 8.38 -11.28
CA GLU A 96 -6.57 7.45 -12.14
C GLU A 96 -7.85 6.93 -11.45
N ILE A 97 -7.84 6.80 -10.12
CA ILE A 97 -9.04 6.51 -9.33
C ILE A 97 -9.93 7.75 -9.25
N ALA A 98 -9.37 8.92 -8.96
CA ALA A 98 -10.10 10.18 -8.80
C ALA A 98 -10.90 10.56 -10.06
N VAL A 99 -10.35 10.33 -11.26
CA VAL A 99 -11.05 10.62 -12.52
C VAL A 99 -12.28 9.73 -12.77
N ARG A 100 -12.41 8.59 -12.06
CA ARG A 100 -13.57 7.70 -12.13
C ARG A 100 -14.78 8.23 -11.35
N PHE A 101 -14.55 9.17 -10.44
CA PHE A 101 -15.61 9.82 -9.69
C PHE A 101 -16.21 11.04 -10.42
N PRO A 102 -17.51 11.33 -10.22
CA PRO A 102 -18.09 12.65 -10.47
C PRO A 102 -17.41 13.75 -9.64
N LYS A 103 -17.59 15.03 -10.03
CA LYS A 103 -16.87 16.19 -9.44
C LYS A 103 -16.88 16.23 -7.90
N ARG A 104 -18.05 16.09 -7.26
CA ARG A 104 -18.19 16.19 -5.79
C ARG A 104 -17.49 15.05 -5.03
N PRO A 105 -17.82 13.76 -5.26
CA PRO A 105 -17.14 12.65 -4.58
C PRO A 105 -15.64 12.54 -4.91
N ARG A 106 -15.22 13.02 -6.09
CA ARG A 106 -13.81 13.14 -6.44
C ARG A 106 -13.04 14.02 -5.45
N ILE A 107 -13.58 15.20 -5.12
CA ILE A 107 -12.94 16.12 -4.17
C ILE A 107 -12.87 15.45 -2.79
N GLY A 108 -13.96 14.80 -2.34
CA GLY A 108 -13.99 14.06 -1.08
C GLY A 108 -12.95 12.92 -1.01
N PHE A 109 -12.75 12.19 -2.12
CA PHE A 109 -11.70 11.16 -2.21
C PHE A 109 -10.29 11.75 -2.12
N LEU A 110 -10.00 12.84 -2.84
CA LEU A 110 -8.69 13.49 -2.78
C LEU A 110 -8.39 14.07 -1.39
N ILE A 111 -9.39 14.68 -0.74
CA ILE A 111 -9.28 15.14 0.65
C ILE A 111 -9.03 13.96 1.60
N SER A 112 -9.74 12.84 1.40
CA SER A 112 -9.53 11.62 2.20
C SER A 112 -8.11 11.09 2.08
N VAL A 113 -7.53 11.11 0.87
CA VAL A 113 -6.12 10.74 0.65
C VAL A 113 -5.19 11.64 1.46
N VAL A 114 -5.34 12.96 1.34
CA VAL A 114 -4.45 13.91 2.02
C VAL A 114 -4.54 13.77 3.55
N ILE A 115 -5.74 13.61 4.10
CA ILE A 115 -5.95 13.49 5.55
C ILE A 115 -5.49 12.12 6.09
N ALA A 116 -5.89 11.02 5.44
CA ALA A 116 -5.65 9.69 5.99
C ALA A 116 -4.22 9.18 5.75
N SER A 117 -3.53 9.67 4.70
CA SER A 117 -2.14 9.27 4.40
C SER A 117 -1.10 9.86 5.36
N ARG A 118 -1.52 10.62 6.39
CA ARG A 118 -0.59 11.32 7.28
C ARG A 118 -0.79 10.96 8.74
N TYR A 119 0.33 10.63 9.36
CA TYR A 119 0.47 10.65 10.80
C TYR A 119 1.96 10.87 11.15
N PRO A 120 2.33 11.99 11.82
CA PRO A 120 3.75 12.32 12.09
C PRO A 120 4.52 11.26 12.88
N GLN A 121 3.82 10.50 13.70
CA GLN A 121 4.41 9.59 14.69
C GLN A 121 4.41 8.13 14.22
N CYS A 122 3.86 7.83 13.04
CA CYS A 122 3.81 6.48 12.50
C CYS A 122 4.01 6.50 10.98
N ASP A 123 5.05 5.82 10.50
CA ASP A 123 5.25 5.58 9.08
C ASP A 123 4.07 4.77 8.54
N THR A 124 3.23 5.37 7.68
CA THR A 124 2.07 4.72 7.05
C THR A 124 2.41 4.08 5.69
N ALA A 125 3.70 3.98 5.31
CA ALA A 125 4.12 3.41 4.04
C ALA A 125 3.59 2.00 3.80
N ASP A 126 3.51 1.16 4.84
CA ASP A 126 2.97 -0.20 4.72
C ASP A 126 1.52 -0.19 4.23
N THR A 127 0.68 0.69 4.80
CA THR A 127 -0.71 0.87 4.34
C THR A 127 -0.77 1.37 2.91
N LEU A 128 0.09 2.33 2.54
CA LEU A 128 0.14 2.86 1.18
C LEU A 128 0.62 1.80 0.17
N TYR A 129 1.55 0.93 0.55
CA TYR A 129 2.01 -0.20 -0.27
C TYR A 129 0.90 -1.22 -0.47
N LEU A 130 0.22 -1.64 0.61
CA LEU A 130 -0.93 -2.55 0.53
C LEU A 130 -2.06 -1.98 -0.35
N LEU A 131 -2.38 -0.70 -0.22
CA LEU A 131 -3.39 -0.04 -1.05
C LEU A 131 -2.94 0.08 -2.51
N THR A 132 -1.65 0.37 -2.76
CA THR A 132 -1.07 0.39 -4.12
C THR A 132 -1.25 -0.95 -4.82
N MET A 133 -0.88 -2.04 -4.14
CA MET A 133 -1.03 -3.41 -4.67
C MET A 133 -2.50 -3.73 -4.98
N THR A 134 -3.40 -3.36 -4.07
CA THR A 134 -4.85 -3.53 -4.22
C THR A 134 -5.38 -2.75 -5.42
N TRP A 135 -5.09 -1.45 -5.50
CA TRP A 135 -5.57 -0.56 -6.54
C TRP A 135 -5.03 -0.94 -7.92
N LEU A 136 -3.78 -1.37 -8.03
CA LEU A 136 -3.21 -1.89 -9.27
C LEU A 136 -4.01 -3.08 -9.81
N VAL A 137 -4.34 -4.05 -8.96
CA VAL A 137 -5.14 -5.21 -9.34
C VAL A 137 -6.55 -4.81 -9.77
N LEU A 138 -7.22 -3.95 -8.98
CA LEU A 138 -8.56 -3.48 -9.30
C LEU A 138 -8.59 -2.70 -10.62
N LEU A 139 -7.60 -1.84 -10.88
CA LEU A 139 -7.48 -1.09 -12.13
C LEU A 139 -7.20 -2.00 -13.33
N ALA A 140 -6.26 -2.94 -13.20
CA ALA A 140 -5.92 -3.89 -14.26
C ALA A 140 -7.12 -4.76 -14.67
N ALA A 141 -7.90 -5.24 -13.69
CA ALA A 141 -9.11 -6.02 -13.94
C ALA A 141 -10.24 -5.17 -14.56
N CYS A 142 -10.46 -3.94 -14.08
CA CYS A 142 -11.44 -3.03 -14.68
C CYS A 142 -11.08 -2.63 -16.12
N GLY A 143 -9.79 -2.42 -16.41
CA GLY A 143 -9.29 -2.11 -17.76
C GLY A 143 -9.62 -3.20 -18.78
N SER A 144 -9.66 -4.47 -18.35
CA SER A 144 -10.02 -5.61 -19.19
C SER A 144 -11.40 -5.56 -19.80
N ARG A 145 -12.36 -4.96 -19.10
CA ARG A 145 -13.73 -4.85 -19.61
C ARG A 145 -13.88 -3.78 -20.68
N ARG A 146 -12.96 -2.82 -20.76
CA ARG A 146 -13.07 -1.64 -21.64
C ARG A 146 -12.32 -1.77 -22.97
N GLY A 147 -11.60 -2.88 -23.19
CA GLY A 147 -10.91 -3.16 -24.47
C GLY A 147 -9.83 -2.14 -24.85
N CYS A 148 -9.25 -1.41 -23.90
CA CYS A 148 -8.23 -0.39 -24.19
C CYS A 148 -6.88 -1.04 -24.58
N GLY A 149 -6.25 -0.58 -25.66
CA GLY A 149 -4.95 -1.09 -26.13
C GLY A 149 -3.80 -0.99 -25.12
N MET A 150 -3.87 -0.05 -24.17
CA MET A 150 -2.91 0.08 -23.06
C MET A 150 -2.97 -1.06 -22.03
N GLN A 151 -3.92 -1.99 -22.15
CA GLN A 151 -4.11 -3.05 -21.17
C GLN A 151 -2.93 -4.02 -21.08
N ASN A 152 -2.21 -4.25 -22.19
CA ASN A 152 -1.07 -5.17 -22.18
C ASN A 152 0.09 -4.63 -21.34
N ILE A 153 0.22 -3.29 -21.21
CA ILE A 153 1.24 -2.66 -20.36
C ILE A 153 0.99 -3.03 -18.89
N TRP A 154 -0.27 -3.03 -18.45
CA TRP A 154 -0.64 -3.39 -17.07
C TRP A 154 -0.37 -4.86 -16.73
N LEU A 155 -0.29 -5.75 -17.72
CA LEU A 155 0.08 -7.16 -17.52
C LEU A 155 1.55 -7.33 -17.09
N VAL A 156 2.38 -6.31 -17.28
CA VAL A 156 3.80 -6.31 -16.91
C VAL A 156 4.06 -5.34 -15.77
N VAL A 157 3.53 -4.12 -15.85
CA VAL A 157 3.76 -3.06 -14.85
C VAL A 157 3.20 -3.44 -13.48
N ALA A 158 1.99 -4.02 -13.41
CA ALA A 158 1.43 -4.40 -12.11
C ALA A 158 2.24 -5.54 -11.46
N PRO A 159 2.53 -6.67 -12.14
CA PRO A 159 3.42 -7.69 -11.61
C PRO A 159 4.81 -7.19 -11.21
N PHE A 160 5.38 -6.24 -11.97
CA PHE A 160 6.66 -5.63 -11.63
C PHE A 160 6.62 -4.93 -10.27
N ILE A 161 5.64 -4.05 -10.06
CA ILE A 161 5.46 -3.32 -8.79
C ILE A 161 5.16 -4.31 -7.64
N LEU A 162 4.31 -5.31 -7.88
CA LEU A 162 4.00 -6.35 -6.90
C LEU A 162 5.27 -7.13 -6.49
N ALA A 163 6.14 -7.46 -7.44
CA ALA A 163 7.40 -8.17 -7.19
C ALA A 163 8.42 -7.29 -6.45
N SER A 164 8.56 -6.02 -6.82
CA SER A 164 9.42 -5.08 -6.08
C SER A 164 8.98 -4.96 -4.62
N LEU A 165 7.68 -4.81 -4.36
CA LEU A 165 7.15 -4.76 -2.99
C LEU A 165 7.30 -6.11 -2.26
N ALA A 166 7.17 -7.24 -2.95
CA ALA A 166 7.39 -8.56 -2.39
C ALA A 166 8.83 -8.76 -1.88
N LEU A 167 9.82 -8.11 -2.51
CA LEU A 167 11.22 -8.13 -2.07
C LEU A 167 11.50 -7.22 -0.86
N ILE A 168 10.56 -6.35 -0.47
CA ILE A 168 10.69 -5.47 0.70
C ILE A 168 10.31 -6.19 1.98
N LYS A 169 9.15 -6.86 2.01
CA LYS A 169 8.59 -7.48 3.24
C LYS A 169 7.87 -8.79 2.92
N PHE A 170 8.03 -9.79 3.78
CA PHE A 170 7.39 -11.10 3.63
C PHE A 170 5.86 -11.01 3.56
N THR A 171 5.24 -10.13 4.36
CA THR A 171 3.79 -9.87 4.29
C THR A 171 3.38 -9.38 2.89
N PHE A 172 4.20 -8.56 2.23
CA PHE A 172 3.93 -8.10 0.86
C PHE A 172 4.17 -9.21 -0.15
N LEU A 173 5.12 -10.12 0.06
CA LEU A 173 5.26 -11.31 -0.79
C LEU A 173 3.99 -12.17 -0.76
N LEU A 174 3.45 -12.45 0.43
CA LEU A 174 2.20 -13.20 0.56
C LEU A 174 1.04 -12.47 -0.11
N PHE A 175 0.94 -11.16 0.09
CA PHE A 175 -0.13 -10.37 -0.53
C PHE A 175 0.02 -10.24 -2.05
N ALA A 176 1.24 -10.13 -2.56
CA ALA A 176 1.54 -10.13 -3.98
C ALA A 176 1.09 -11.46 -4.60
N GLY A 177 1.35 -12.59 -3.94
CA GLY A 177 0.88 -13.91 -4.37
C GLY A 177 -0.64 -13.97 -4.51
N VAL A 178 -1.39 -13.47 -3.51
CA VAL A 178 -2.86 -13.36 -3.58
C VAL A 178 -3.28 -12.49 -4.76
N ASN A 179 -2.66 -11.31 -4.93
CA ASN A 179 -2.99 -10.38 -6.01
C ASN A 179 -2.71 -10.93 -7.42
N VAL A 180 -1.59 -11.63 -7.59
CA VAL A 180 -1.22 -12.31 -8.84
C VAL A 180 -2.20 -13.44 -9.13
N ALA A 181 -2.55 -14.25 -8.12
CA ALA A 181 -3.56 -15.30 -8.27
C ALA A 181 -4.93 -14.71 -8.64
N SER A 182 -5.35 -13.63 -7.99
CA SER A 182 -6.60 -12.90 -8.28
C SER A 182 -6.66 -12.40 -9.72
N LEU A 183 -5.58 -11.80 -10.23
CA LEU A 183 -5.49 -11.36 -11.62
C LEU A 183 -5.46 -12.54 -12.61
N ALA A 184 -4.74 -13.61 -12.28
CA ALA A 184 -4.69 -14.81 -13.11
C ALA A 184 -6.08 -15.47 -13.23
N ILE A 185 -6.80 -15.63 -12.11
CA ILE A 185 -8.18 -16.13 -12.07
C ILE A 185 -9.09 -15.22 -12.91
N HIS A 186 -8.96 -13.90 -12.76
CA HIS A 186 -9.75 -12.94 -13.53
C HIS A 186 -9.52 -13.08 -15.05
N PHE A 187 -8.26 -13.09 -15.50
CA PHE A 187 -7.95 -13.20 -16.93
C PHE A 187 -8.32 -14.57 -17.51
N PHE A 188 -8.12 -15.64 -16.74
CA PHE A 188 -8.51 -16.98 -17.14
C PHE A 188 -10.03 -17.08 -17.32
N SER A 189 -10.79 -16.52 -16.38
CA SER A 189 -12.26 -16.46 -16.42
C SER A 189 -12.81 -15.59 -17.55
N CYS A 190 -12.00 -14.64 -18.03
CA CYS A 190 -12.29 -13.84 -19.23
C CYS A 190 -11.82 -14.52 -20.54
N GLY A 191 -11.38 -15.78 -20.52
CA GLY A 191 -10.87 -16.50 -21.69
C GLY A 191 -9.47 -16.10 -22.14
N ARG A 192 -8.80 -15.20 -21.40
CA ARG A 192 -7.49 -14.63 -21.76
C ARG A 192 -6.34 -15.38 -21.09
N ARG A 193 -6.20 -16.67 -21.43
CA ARG A 193 -5.17 -17.55 -20.84
C ARG A 193 -3.74 -17.00 -20.98
N ARG A 194 -3.40 -16.44 -22.14
CA ARG A 194 -2.09 -15.80 -22.36
C ARG A 194 -1.83 -14.64 -21.39
N ALA A 195 -2.84 -13.81 -21.12
CA ALA A 195 -2.71 -12.70 -20.18
C ALA A 195 -2.52 -13.20 -18.74
N ALA A 196 -3.22 -14.26 -18.35
CA ALA A 196 -3.04 -14.90 -17.04
C ALA A 196 -1.61 -15.45 -16.87
N LEU A 197 -1.10 -16.17 -17.88
CA LEU A 197 0.27 -16.69 -17.89
C LEU A 197 1.31 -15.56 -17.89
N LEU A 198 1.08 -14.47 -18.64
CA LEU A 198 1.96 -13.31 -18.64
C LEU A 198 2.02 -12.62 -17.28
N VAL A 199 0.90 -12.50 -16.57
CA VAL A 199 0.87 -11.92 -15.21
C VAL A 199 1.71 -12.76 -14.24
N VAL A 200 1.50 -14.07 -14.22
CA VAL A 200 2.26 -14.99 -13.36
C VAL A 200 3.73 -15.00 -13.75
N GLY A 201 4.03 -15.20 -15.03
CA GLY A 201 5.40 -15.24 -15.54
C GLY A 201 6.17 -13.94 -15.31
N SER A 202 5.53 -12.78 -15.51
CA SER A 202 6.16 -11.47 -15.27
C SER A 202 6.45 -11.26 -13.78
N PHE A 203 5.55 -11.69 -12.89
CA PHE A 203 5.78 -11.61 -11.44
C PHE A 203 6.96 -12.49 -11.03
N VAL A 204 6.93 -13.78 -11.40
CA VAL A 204 7.99 -14.74 -11.04
C VAL A 204 9.34 -14.28 -11.60
N LEU A 205 9.38 -13.88 -12.87
CA LEU A 205 10.59 -13.39 -13.50
C LEU A 205 11.12 -12.14 -12.80
N THR A 206 10.28 -11.15 -12.54
CA THR A 206 10.71 -9.90 -11.88
C THR A 206 11.19 -10.17 -10.45
N PHE A 207 10.49 -11.02 -9.70
CA PHE A 207 10.87 -11.36 -8.33
C PHE A 207 12.22 -12.07 -8.29
N LEU A 208 12.43 -13.09 -9.14
CA LEU A 208 13.70 -13.83 -9.20
C LEU A 208 14.84 -12.96 -9.71
N LEU A 209 14.62 -12.14 -10.75
CA LEU A 209 15.62 -11.20 -11.22
C LEU A 209 15.96 -10.17 -10.15
N GLY A 210 14.97 -9.61 -9.46
CA GLY A 210 15.20 -8.66 -8.37
C GLY A 210 15.95 -9.29 -7.18
N TRP A 211 15.64 -10.55 -6.85
CA TRP A 211 16.37 -11.31 -5.83
C TRP A 211 17.86 -11.48 -6.21
N LEU A 212 18.12 -11.94 -7.44
CA LEU A 212 19.48 -12.12 -7.96
C LEU A 212 20.25 -10.80 -8.09
N LEU A 213 19.59 -9.74 -8.59
CA LEU A 213 20.17 -8.41 -8.71
C LEU A 213 20.48 -7.78 -7.36
N ALA A 214 19.76 -8.18 -6.30
CA ALA A 214 20.10 -7.82 -4.92
C ALA A 214 21.24 -8.69 -4.33
N GLY A 215 21.96 -9.44 -5.16
CA GLY A 215 23.10 -10.26 -4.77
C GLY A 215 22.74 -11.51 -3.97
N GLN A 216 21.49 -11.95 -4.00
CA GLN A 216 21.02 -13.06 -3.18
C GLN A 216 21.11 -14.39 -3.95
N GLY A 217 21.66 -15.43 -3.28
CA GLY A 217 21.68 -16.80 -3.79
C GLY A 217 20.29 -17.42 -3.89
N ILE A 218 20.04 -18.22 -4.93
CA ILE A 218 18.74 -18.89 -5.16
C ILE A 218 18.47 -19.91 -4.05
N GLU A 219 19.54 -20.57 -3.57
CA GLU A 219 19.52 -21.52 -2.46
C GLU A 219 18.98 -20.91 -1.15
N ASN A 220 19.05 -19.58 -1.01
CA ASN A 220 18.61 -18.87 0.18
C ASN A 220 17.12 -18.49 0.16
N LEU A 221 16.42 -18.67 -0.98
CA LEU A 221 14.98 -18.38 -1.09
C LEU A 221 14.14 -19.23 -0.14
N TRP A 222 14.39 -20.54 -0.08
CA TRP A 222 13.63 -21.42 0.81
C TRP A 222 13.91 -21.15 2.29
N PRO A 223 15.18 -21.04 2.73
CA PRO A 223 15.50 -20.57 4.08
C PRO A 223 14.83 -19.23 4.43
N TYR A 224 14.85 -18.24 3.54
CA TYR A 224 14.15 -16.97 3.73
C TYR A 224 12.66 -17.17 4.01
N VAL A 225 11.95 -17.86 3.12
CA VAL A 225 10.50 -18.11 3.28
C VAL A 225 10.20 -18.89 4.56
N LYS A 226 10.99 -19.93 4.86
CA LYS A 226 10.82 -20.77 6.04
C LYS A 226 10.97 -19.95 7.32
N PHE A 227 12.07 -19.21 7.47
CA PHE A 227 12.36 -18.47 8.68
C PHE A 227 11.47 -17.23 8.83
N SER A 228 11.14 -16.52 7.73
CA SER A 228 10.17 -15.43 7.79
C SER A 228 8.78 -15.92 8.22
N ALA A 229 8.36 -17.11 7.79
CA ALA A 229 7.11 -17.73 8.22
C ALA A 229 7.14 -18.12 9.71
N GLU A 230 8.25 -18.69 10.18
CA GLU A 230 8.45 -19.06 11.59
C GLU A 230 8.37 -17.84 12.51
N ILE A 231 9.09 -16.75 12.17
CA ILE A 231 9.00 -15.47 12.91
C ILE A 231 7.58 -14.94 12.88
N SER A 232 6.95 -14.92 11.70
CA SER A 232 5.59 -14.39 11.54
C SER A 232 4.54 -15.16 12.34
N HIS A 233 4.75 -16.46 12.56
CA HIS A 233 3.87 -17.32 13.36
C HIS A 233 4.00 -17.01 14.86
N GLY A 234 5.23 -16.87 15.37
CA GLY A 234 5.48 -16.55 16.78
C GLY A 234 5.23 -15.09 17.16
N TYR A 235 5.21 -14.17 16.19
CA TYR A 235 5.15 -12.73 16.42
C TYR A 235 3.96 -12.29 17.27
N ALA A 236 2.76 -12.83 17.01
CA ALA A 236 1.55 -12.41 17.74
C ALA A 236 1.58 -12.82 19.22
N TYR A 237 2.22 -13.95 19.54
CA TYR A 237 2.41 -14.40 20.91
C TYR A 237 3.47 -13.55 21.63
N ALA A 238 4.57 -13.22 20.93
CA ALA A 238 5.70 -12.49 21.51
C ALA A 238 5.44 -10.98 21.69
N MET A 239 4.71 -10.35 20.75
CA MET A 239 4.55 -8.90 20.67
C MET A 239 3.08 -8.45 20.83
N GLY A 240 2.22 -9.35 21.27
CA GLY A 240 0.78 -9.13 21.42
C GLY A 240 0.46 -7.99 22.38
N ILE A 241 -0.21 -6.95 21.91
CA ILE A 241 -0.77 -5.89 22.77
C ILE A 241 -2.26 -5.77 22.48
N GLY A 242 -3.08 -5.93 23.53
CA GLY A 242 -4.53 -5.85 23.44
C GLY A 242 -5.03 -4.43 23.14
N ALA A 243 -6.04 -4.34 22.27
CA ALA A 243 -6.67 -3.06 21.95
C ALA A 243 -7.60 -2.59 23.06
N ARG A 244 -7.76 -1.28 23.22
CA ARG A 244 -8.84 -0.70 24.02
C ARG A 244 -10.19 -1.15 23.46
N PRO A 245 -11.20 -1.50 24.30
CA PRO A 245 -12.48 -2.02 23.82
C PRO A 245 -13.18 -1.13 22.79
N ALA A 246 -13.18 0.19 22.99
CA ALA A 246 -13.77 1.13 22.03
C ALA A 246 -13.10 1.08 20.65
N VAL A 247 -11.76 1.06 20.61
CA VAL A 247 -10.97 0.99 19.38
C VAL A 247 -11.22 -0.34 18.66
N PHE A 248 -11.25 -1.44 19.42
CA PHE A 248 -11.55 -2.77 18.89
C PHE A 248 -12.93 -2.83 18.25
N TRP A 249 -13.98 -2.41 18.95
CA TRP A 249 -15.35 -2.46 18.42
C TRP A 249 -15.55 -1.54 17.22
N LEU A 250 -14.93 -0.35 17.21
CA LEU A 250 -14.95 0.53 16.03
C LEU A 250 -14.33 -0.15 14.81
N ALA A 251 -13.20 -0.84 14.98
CA ALA A 251 -12.55 -1.56 13.88
C ALA A 251 -13.39 -2.76 13.41
N ILE A 252 -14.04 -3.50 14.32
CA ILE A 252 -14.95 -4.60 13.96
C ILE A 252 -16.15 -4.10 13.15
N VAL A 253 -16.78 -3.00 13.57
CA VAL A 253 -17.91 -2.41 12.84
C VAL A 253 -17.44 -1.90 11.47
N ALA A 254 -16.32 -1.19 11.40
CA ALA A 254 -15.75 -0.72 10.13
C ALA A 254 -15.41 -1.88 9.18
N CYS A 255 -14.78 -2.94 9.69
CA CYS A 255 -14.48 -4.16 8.95
C CYS A 255 -15.75 -4.82 8.42
N SER A 256 -16.75 -5.01 9.28
CA SER A 256 -18.02 -5.66 8.94
C SER A 256 -18.78 -4.90 7.86
N LEU A 257 -18.85 -3.57 7.98
CA LEU A 257 -19.45 -2.72 6.96
C LEU A 257 -18.68 -2.82 5.63
N LEU A 258 -17.36 -2.74 5.66
CA LEU A 258 -16.54 -2.78 4.45
C LEU A 258 -16.63 -4.13 3.72
N VAL A 259 -16.62 -5.23 4.46
CA VAL A 259 -16.85 -6.58 3.92
C VAL A 259 -18.26 -6.68 3.33
N ALA A 260 -19.30 -6.27 4.06
CA ALA A 260 -20.67 -6.30 3.58
C ALA A 260 -20.87 -5.44 2.31
N SER A 261 -20.32 -4.22 2.28
CA SER A 261 -20.35 -3.34 1.09
C SER A 261 -19.65 -4.00 -0.09
N THR A 262 -18.52 -4.66 0.13
CA THR A 262 -17.77 -5.37 -0.91
C THR A 262 -18.56 -6.56 -1.46
N LEU A 263 -19.12 -7.41 -0.59
CA LEU A 263 -19.94 -8.56 -0.99
C LEU A 263 -21.17 -8.12 -1.79
N CYS A 264 -21.92 -7.12 -1.30
CA CYS A 264 -23.10 -6.58 -1.96
C CYS A 264 -22.79 -5.93 -3.33
N SER A 265 -21.55 -5.48 -3.54
CA SER A 265 -21.13 -4.80 -4.78
C SER A 265 -20.46 -5.72 -5.79
N ALA A 266 -19.72 -6.74 -5.34
CA ALA A 266 -18.93 -7.61 -6.19
C ALA A 266 -19.74 -8.77 -6.79
N PHE A 267 -20.64 -9.38 -6.03
CA PHE A 267 -21.39 -10.58 -6.46
C PHE A 267 -22.42 -10.37 -7.59
N PRO A 268 -23.14 -9.24 -7.70
CA PRO A 268 -24.27 -9.15 -8.63
C PRO A 268 -23.94 -8.92 -10.12
N ARG A 269 -22.67 -8.77 -10.52
CA ARG A 269 -22.31 -8.23 -11.87
C ARG A 269 -21.16 -8.91 -12.62
N ALA A 270 -20.63 -10.04 -12.17
CA ALA A 270 -19.66 -10.79 -12.97
C ALA A 270 -19.97 -12.28 -12.97
N GLY A 271 -19.55 -12.99 -14.02
CA GLY A 271 -19.43 -14.45 -13.93
C GLY A 271 -18.66 -14.78 -12.64
N ARG A 272 -19.18 -15.71 -11.83
CA ARG A 272 -18.77 -15.98 -10.44
C ARG A 272 -17.25 -15.87 -10.20
N ALA A 273 -16.46 -16.43 -11.11
CA ALA A 273 -15.01 -16.47 -11.00
C ALA A 273 -14.31 -15.09 -11.15
N ASN A 274 -14.87 -14.17 -11.93
CA ASN A 274 -14.32 -12.81 -12.10
C ASN A 274 -14.48 -11.94 -10.84
N SER A 275 -15.57 -12.12 -10.10
CA SER A 275 -15.81 -11.40 -8.84
C SER A 275 -15.02 -12.00 -7.69
N LEU A 276 -14.73 -13.31 -7.75
CA LEU A 276 -14.01 -14.02 -6.70
C LEU A 276 -12.57 -13.51 -6.55
N GLY A 277 -11.80 -13.38 -7.63
CA GLY A 277 -10.43 -12.86 -7.57
C GLY A 277 -10.37 -11.45 -6.96
N LEU A 278 -11.24 -10.54 -7.39
CA LEU A 278 -11.27 -9.17 -6.86
C LEU A 278 -11.71 -9.13 -5.39
N LEU A 279 -12.66 -9.99 -5.01
CA LEU A 279 -13.06 -10.16 -3.63
C LEU A 279 -11.90 -10.65 -2.77
N LEU A 280 -11.14 -11.64 -3.23
CA LEU A 280 -9.97 -12.17 -2.51
C LEU A 280 -8.94 -11.08 -2.25
N THR A 281 -8.64 -10.23 -3.24
CA THR A 281 -7.74 -9.09 -3.05
C THR A 281 -8.25 -8.13 -1.97
N ILE A 282 -9.54 -7.78 -1.98
CA ILE A 282 -10.11 -6.84 -1.01
C ILE A 282 -10.16 -7.46 0.40
N LEU A 283 -10.57 -8.72 0.53
CA LEU A 283 -10.61 -9.41 1.81
C LEU A 283 -9.19 -9.61 2.39
N ALA A 284 -8.21 -9.92 1.54
CA ALA A 284 -6.83 -10.10 1.97
C ALA A 284 -6.22 -8.77 2.45
N VAL A 285 -6.46 -7.64 1.77
CA VAL A 285 -5.96 -6.34 2.28
C VAL A 285 -6.65 -5.94 3.58
N ILE A 286 -7.95 -6.23 3.74
CA ILE A 286 -8.67 -5.98 5.00
C ILE A 286 -8.03 -6.80 6.13
N PHE A 287 -7.81 -8.09 5.90
CA PHE A 287 -7.19 -8.98 6.88
C PHE A 287 -5.75 -8.58 7.22
N LEU A 288 -4.94 -8.22 6.23
CA LEU A 288 -3.55 -7.82 6.46
C LEU A 288 -3.46 -6.48 7.20
N ALA A 289 -4.30 -5.51 6.85
CA ALA A 289 -4.38 -4.25 7.58
C ALA A 289 -4.76 -4.49 9.04
N TRP A 290 -5.75 -5.35 9.30
CA TRP A 290 -6.08 -5.78 10.66
C TRP A 290 -4.88 -6.42 11.37
N LYS A 291 -4.17 -7.35 10.70
CA LYS A 291 -3.01 -8.03 11.29
C LYS A 291 -1.91 -7.04 11.67
N GLU A 292 -1.59 -6.10 10.78
CA GLU A 292 -0.57 -5.07 11.03
C GLU A 292 -0.96 -4.17 12.22
N GLY A 293 -2.25 -3.82 12.38
CA GLY A 293 -2.67 -2.91 13.44
C GLY A 293 -3.12 -3.52 14.77
N PHE A 294 -3.68 -4.74 14.77
CA PHE A 294 -4.30 -5.36 15.95
C PHE A 294 -3.51 -6.50 16.58
N VAL A 295 -2.43 -6.97 15.95
CA VAL A 295 -1.49 -7.86 16.65
C VAL A 295 -0.77 -7.10 17.76
N ARG A 296 -0.35 -5.86 17.49
CA ARG A 296 0.25 -4.96 18.48
C ARG A 296 -0.55 -3.67 18.54
N ALA A 297 -1.67 -3.67 19.26
CA ALA A 297 -2.66 -2.59 19.21
C ALA A 297 -2.30 -1.31 20.01
N ASP A 298 -1.08 -0.81 19.83
CA ASP A 298 -0.62 0.49 20.31
C ASP A 298 -0.79 1.55 19.20
N ILE A 299 0.29 2.19 18.72
CA ILE A 299 0.25 3.10 17.58
C ILE A 299 -0.06 2.39 16.25
N HIS A 300 0.14 1.07 16.18
CA HIS A 300 -0.07 0.32 14.94
C HIS A 300 -1.55 0.28 14.50
N VAL A 301 -2.53 0.54 15.39
CA VAL A 301 -3.95 0.60 14.99
C VAL A 301 -4.22 1.61 13.87
N VAL A 302 -3.34 2.60 13.72
CA VAL A 302 -3.36 3.58 12.62
C VAL A 302 -3.33 2.89 11.25
N TYR A 303 -2.55 1.81 11.09
CA TYR A 303 -2.47 1.05 9.83
C TYR A 303 -3.83 0.54 9.37
N THR A 304 -4.59 -0.09 10.29
CA THR A 304 -5.92 -0.65 10.02
C THR A 304 -6.90 0.44 9.61
N PHE A 305 -7.02 1.49 10.42
CA PHE A 305 -8.03 2.53 10.18
C PHE A 305 -7.72 3.37 8.94
N THR A 306 -6.45 3.71 8.69
CA THR A 306 -6.06 4.39 7.44
C THR A 306 -6.35 3.51 6.23
N CYS A 307 -6.06 2.21 6.31
CA CYS A 307 -6.33 1.29 5.21
C CYS A 307 -7.84 1.19 4.94
N TYR A 308 -8.65 0.99 5.98
CA TYR A 308 -10.10 0.84 5.86
C TYR A 308 -10.76 2.12 5.35
N TRP A 309 -10.31 3.29 5.83
CA TRP A 309 -10.75 4.59 5.33
C TRP A 309 -10.49 4.69 3.82
N LEU A 310 -9.24 4.57 3.39
CA LEU A 310 -8.87 4.79 1.98
C LEU A 310 -9.44 3.73 1.05
N LEU A 311 -9.59 2.50 1.53
CA LEU A 311 -10.26 1.44 0.81
C LEU A 311 -11.75 1.74 0.65
N ALA A 312 -12.45 2.16 1.70
CA ALA A 312 -13.85 2.60 1.62
C ALA A 312 -14.00 3.80 0.67
N ALA A 313 -13.14 4.81 0.78
CA ALA A 313 -13.19 6.00 -0.06
C ALA A 313 -12.97 5.68 -1.56
N SER A 314 -12.20 4.64 -1.88
CA SER A 314 -11.91 4.22 -3.26
C SER A 314 -12.88 3.19 -3.82
N LEU A 315 -13.55 2.39 -2.98
CA LEU A 315 -14.42 1.28 -3.40
C LEU A 315 -15.49 1.66 -4.45
N PRO A 316 -16.19 2.81 -4.36
CA PRO A 316 -17.23 3.17 -5.33
C PRO A 316 -16.67 3.53 -6.73
N ALA A 317 -15.36 3.74 -6.87
CA ALA A 317 -14.72 3.94 -8.18
C ALA A 317 -14.62 2.64 -8.99
N PHE A 318 -14.66 1.49 -8.32
CA PHE A 318 -14.45 0.17 -8.91
C PHE A 318 -15.75 -0.63 -9.02
N PHE A 319 -16.62 -0.50 -8.02
CA PHE A 319 -17.84 -1.28 -7.95
C PHE A 319 -19.08 -0.40 -7.85
N GLN A 320 -20.15 -0.86 -8.49
CA GLN A 320 -21.48 -0.29 -8.32
C GLN A 320 -22.42 -1.40 -7.87
N ALA A 321 -23.00 -1.23 -6.69
CA ALA A 321 -24.04 -2.12 -6.20
C ALA A 321 -25.28 -2.14 -7.14
N PRO A 322 -26.10 -3.21 -7.07
CA PRO A 322 -27.42 -3.25 -7.69
C PRO A 322 -28.26 -2.04 -7.30
N ALA A 323 -29.18 -1.61 -8.17
CA ALA A 323 -30.01 -0.43 -7.91
C ALA A 323 -30.70 -0.49 -6.53
N LYS A 324 -31.21 -1.67 -6.14
CA LYS A 324 -31.88 -1.91 -4.85
C LYS A 324 -30.95 -1.75 -3.63
N LEU A 325 -29.67 -2.12 -3.75
CA LEU A 325 -28.70 -2.08 -2.64
C LEU A 325 -27.79 -0.84 -2.68
N ARG A 326 -27.84 -0.06 -3.76
CA ARG A 326 -27.00 1.13 -3.96
C ARG A 326 -27.05 2.13 -2.80
N PRO A 327 -28.21 2.52 -2.23
CA PRO A 327 -28.22 3.44 -1.09
C PRO A 327 -27.56 2.82 0.13
N VAL A 328 -27.85 1.55 0.44
CA VAL A 328 -27.30 0.83 1.60
C VAL A 328 -25.78 0.67 1.50
N VAL A 329 -25.28 0.27 0.33
CA VAL A 329 -23.83 0.16 0.07
C VAL A 329 -23.15 1.53 0.12
N GLY A 330 -23.80 2.56 -0.44
CA GLY A 330 -23.28 3.93 -0.40
C GLY A 330 -23.14 4.44 1.03
N TRP A 331 -24.19 4.29 1.85
CA TRP A 331 -24.17 4.69 3.26
C TRP A 331 -23.20 3.86 4.10
N SER A 332 -23.18 2.53 3.95
CA SER A 332 -22.23 1.68 4.69
C SER A 332 -20.77 2.04 4.38
N THR A 333 -20.43 2.24 3.10
CA THR A 333 -19.08 2.65 2.69
C THR A 333 -18.75 4.06 3.22
N PHE A 334 -19.72 4.98 3.19
CA PHE A 334 -19.55 6.32 3.73
C PHE A 334 -19.36 6.31 5.25
N LEU A 335 -20.08 5.48 6.00
CA LEU A 335 -19.99 5.35 7.46
C LEU A 335 -18.66 4.76 7.94
N VAL A 336 -17.96 3.97 7.11
CA VAL A 336 -16.61 3.47 7.45
C VAL A 336 -15.64 4.62 7.68
N ILE A 337 -15.74 5.72 6.93
CA ILE A 337 -14.83 6.87 7.03
C ILE A 337 -14.87 7.53 8.42
N PRO A 338 -16.02 8.03 8.93
CA PRO A 338 -16.09 8.61 10.27
C PRO A 338 -15.81 7.59 11.38
N LEU A 339 -16.16 6.30 11.19
CA LEU A 339 -15.77 5.26 12.15
C LEU A 339 -14.25 5.09 12.25
N CYS A 340 -13.56 5.13 11.11
CA CYS A 340 -12.10 5.07 11.07
C CYS A 340 -11.47 6.33 11.67
N PHE A 341 -12.03 7.51 11.38
CA PHE A 341 -11.59 8.76 12.00
C PHE A 341 -11.75 8.73 13.53
N LEU A 342 -12.92 8.28 14.04
CA LEU A 342 -13.14 8.09 15.47
C LEU A 342 -12.17 7.05 16.06
N GLY A 343 -11.93 5.94 15.35
CA GLY A 343 -10.97 4.91 15.75
C GLY A 343 -9.56 5.46 15.89
N LEU A 344 -9.12 6.31 14.96
CA LEU A 344 -7.83 7.01 15.00
C LEU A 344 -7.77 7.98 16.19
N CYS A 345 -8.81 8.78 16.42
CA CYS A 345 -8.88 9.69 17.56
C CYS A 345 -8.90 8.94 18.92
N PHE A 346 -9.58 7.80 19.03
CA PHE A 346 -9.59 7.02 20.28
C PHE A 346 -8.30 6.22 20.50
N GLY A 347 -7.67 5.76 19.42
CA GLY A 347 -6.35 5.14 19.46
C GLY A 347 -5.28 6.15 19.90
N LYS A 348 -5.37 7.39 19.39
CA LYS A 348 -4.48 8.50 19.68
C LYS A 348 -5.26 9.83 19.73
N PRO A 349 -5.60 10.35 20.92
CA PRO A 349 -6.40 11.58 21.07
C PRO A 349 -5.84 12.81 20.36
N ALA A 350 -4.52 12.89 20.19
CA ALA A 350 -3.86 13.99 19.49
C ALA A 350 -3.98 13.91 17.95
N PHE A 351 -4.47 12.80 17.40
CA PHE A 351 -4.56 12.56 15.96
C PHE A 351 -5.25 13.71 15.21
N ALA A 352 -6.39 14.18 15.70
CA ALA A 352 -7.15 15.22 15.00
C ALA A 352 -6.40 16.55 14.89
N VAL A 353 -5.66 16.94 15.95
CA VAL A 353 -4.95 18.21 16.01
C VAL A 353 -3.60 18.11 15.29
N GLU A 354 -2.81 17.07 15.58
CA GLU A 354 -1.49 16.88 14.99
C GLU A 354 -1.55 16.68 13.48
N ASN A 355 -2.56 15.97 12.96
CA ASN A 355 -2.66 15.65 11.54
C ASN A 355 -2.84 16.90 10.66
N VAL A 356 -3.61 17.90 11.10
CA VAL A 356 -3.80 19.14 10.32
C VAL A 356 -2.47 19.89 10.16
N PHE A 357 -1.71 20.04 11.23
CA PHE A 357 -0.38 20.66 11.19
C PHE A 357 0.64 19.81 10.42
N ALA A 358 0.54 18.48 10.54
CA ALA A 358 1.39 17.53 9.82
C ALA A 358 1.28 17.65 8.30
N VAL A 359 0.07 17.80 7.78
CA VAL A 359 -0.15 17.93 6.34
C VAL A 359 0.56 19.18 5.81
N VAL A 360 0.45 20.30 6.51
CA VAL A 360 1.03 21.58 6.07
C VAL A 360 2.55 21.58 6.20
N SER A 361 3.08 21.20 7.36
CA SER A 361 4.53 21.10 7.61
C SER A 361 5.21 20.18 6.61
N ARG A 362 4.57 19.06 6.26
CA ARG A 362 5.16 18.10 5.34
C ARG A 362 5.40 18.65 3.93
N PHE A 363 4.51 19.51 3.44
CA PHE A 363 4.73 20.18 2.16
C PHE A 363 6.00 21.03 2.22
N ASP A 364 6.16 21.81 3.30
CA ASP A 364 7.31 22.67 3.52
C ASP A 364 8.61 21.86 3.67
N ASP A 365 8.59 20.81 4.50
CA ASP A 365 9.72 19.91 4.71
C ASP A 365 10.18 19.26 3.40
N ASN A 366 9.24 18.69 2.63
CA ASN A 366 9.57 18.02 1.38
C ASN A 366 10.06 19.00 0.32
N THR A 367 9.52 20.22 0.26
CA THR A 367 10.05 21.27 -0.63
C THR A 367 11.45 21.69 -0.23
N THR A 368 11.71 21.82 1.07
CA THR A 368 13.02 22.21 1.59
C THR A 368 14.07 21.16 1.24
N VAL A 369 13.77 19.87 1.44
CA VAL A 369 14.67 18.77 1.07
C VAL A 369 14.95 18.74 -0.44
N LEU A 370 13.93 18.98 -1.28
CA LEU A 370 14.10 18.99 -2.73
C LEU A 370 14.88 20.21 -3.25
N LEU A 371 14.79 21.36 -2.57
CA LEU A 371 15.45 22.60 -2.96
C LEU A 371 16.88 22.72 -2.40
N ASP A 372 17.14 22.21 -1.19
CA ASP A 372 18.45 22.20 -0.53
C ASP A 372 18.85 20.79 -0.06
N PHE A 373 19.02 19.90 -1.04
CA PHE A 373 19.51 18.55 -0.77
C PHE A 373 20.90 18.51 -0.08
N PRO A 374 21.88 19.37 -0.43
CA PRO A 374 23.15 19.44 0.29
C PRO A 374 23.01 19.88 1.75
N GLY A 375 22.09 20.78 2.07
CA GLY A 375 21.75 21.16 3.44
C GLY A 375 21.11 20.02 4.22
N TYR A 376 20.12 19.35 3.63
CA TYR A 376 19.48 18.16 4.20
C TYR A 376 20.51 17.07 4.55
N ARG A 377 21.41 16.76 3.62
CA ARG A 377 22.43 15.73 3.84
C ARG A 377 23.35 16.08 5.02
N ARG A 378 23.79 17.34 5.12
CA ARG A 378 24.63 17.83 6.23
C ARG A 378 23.92 17.82 7.58
N ALA A 379 22.59 17.92 7.60
CA ALA A 379 21.82 17.86 8.85
C ALA A 379 21.63 16.42 9.37
N MET A 380 21.78 15.42 8.50
CA MET A 380 21.59 14.01 8.84
C MET A 380 22.90 13.25 9.11
N GLU A 381 24.03 13.76 8.57
CA GLU A 381 25.40 13.33 8.91
C GLU A 381 25.83 13.88 10.28
#